data_AF-A0A2V6WPR7-F1
#
_entry.id   AF-A0A2V6WPR7-F1
#
_cell.length_a   1.000
_cell.length_b   1.000
_cell.length_c   1.000
_cell.angle_alpha   90.00
_cell.angle_beta   90.00
_cell.angle_gamma   90.00
#
_symmetry.space_group_name_H-M   'P 1'
#
loop_
_entity.id
_entity.type
_entity.pdbx_description
1 polymer ?
#
loop_
_entity_poly.entity_id
_entity_poly.type
_entity_poly.pdbx_seq_one_letter_code
_entity_poly.pdbx_strand_id
1 'polypeptide(L)'
;DRPRSLGRDETGSRVAVPIWTSYMSKVLAHTAKEDFPVPDGVTVVLVDEDPLGECLRPVPMAFIVGTEPAVTCAGLGQRRERSPQAQAPQAQAGAGLGALPHPQTP
;
A
#
# COMPACT_ATOMS: atom_id res chain seq x y z
N ASP A 1 -11.29 36.61 -13.71
CA ASP A 1 -11.11 35.37 -14.48
C ASP A 1 -12.44 34.93 -15.07
N ARG A 2 -12.46 34.37 -16.28
CA ARG A 2 -13.66 33.80 -16.92
C ARG A 2 -13.27 32.50 -17.63
N PRO A 3 -13.65 31.33 -17.09
CA PRO A 3 -13.25 30.05 -17.66
C PRO A 3 -13.70 29.90 -19.11
N ARG A 4 -12.79 29.40 -19.96
CA ARG A 4 -13.04 29.06 -21.36
C ARG A 4 -12.17 27.88 -21.75
N SER A 5 -12.59 27.15 -22.79
CA SER A 5 -11.77 26.08 -23.36
C SER A 5 -10.41 26.63 -23.83
N LEU A 6 -9.35 25.87 -23.58
CA LEU A 6 -7.99 26.14 -24.05
C LEU A 6 -7.76 25.63 -25.48
N GLY A 7 -8.61 24.73 -25.98
CA GLY A 7 -8.46 24.10 -27.28
C GLY A 7 -8.73 22.60 -27.21
N ARG A 8 -8.79 21.97 -28.39
CA ARG A 8 -8.87 20.51 -28.48
C ARG A 8 -7.52 19.91 -28.08
N ASP A 9 -7.55 18.78 -27.38
CA ASP A 9 -6.37 18.05 -26.89
C ASP A 9 -5.52 18.80 -25.86
N GLU A 10 -5.98 19.95 -25.36
CA GLU A 10 -5.35 20.66 -24.24
C GLU A 10 -5.77 20.02 -22.91
N THR A 11 -4.84 19.26 -22.32
CA THR A 11 -4.99 18.64 -21.00
C THR A 11 -4.08 19.32 -19.99
N GLY A 12 -4.36 19.16 -18.70
CA GLY A 12 -3.49 19.71 -17.64
C GLY A 12 -2.02 19.33 -17.83
N SER A 13 -1.74 18.07 -18.17
CA SER A 13 -0.37 17.62 -18.42
C SER A 13 0.28 18.28 -19.64
N ARG A 14 -0.47 18.54 -20.72
CA ARG A 14 0.09 19.18 -21.92
C ARG A 14 0.34 20.67 -21.74
N VAL A 15 -0.57 21.36 -21.05
CA VAL A 15 -0.49 22.81 -20.84
C VAL A 15 0.44 23.17 -19.68
N ALA A 16 0.23 22.56 -18.51
CA ALA A 16 0.84 23.03 -17.26
C ALA A 16 2.21 22.42 -16.98
N VAL A 17 2.42 21.13 -17.27
CA VAL A 17 3.68 20.44 -16.92
C VAL A 17 4.91 21.08 -17.58
N PRO A 18 4.91 21.50 -18.87
CA PRO A 18 6.08 22.15 -19.45
C PRO A 18 6.48 23.45 -18.73
N ILE A 19 5.49 24.22 -18.26
CA ILE A 19 5.73 25.45 -17.49
C ILE A 19 6.35 25.11 -16.14
N TRP A 20 5.76 24.15 -15.42
CA TRP A 20 6.26 23.70 -14.12
C TRP A 20 7.68 23.13 -14.22
N THR A 21 7.95 22.25 -15.19
CA THR A 21 9.28 21.65 -15.39
C THR A 21 10.33 22.70 -15.75
N SER A 22 10.00 23.67 -16.61
CA SER A 22 10.91 24.77 -16.97
C SER A 22 11.29 25.62 -15.75
N TYR A 23 10.32 25.89 -14.87
CA TYR A 23 10.55 26.64 -13.64
C TYR A 23 11.36 25.83 -12.63
N MET A 24 10.92 24.62 -12.28
CA MET A 24 11.56 23.78 -11.26
C MET A 24 12.97 23.36 -11.65
N SER A 25 13.25 23.13 -12.93
CA SER A 25 14.61 22.83 -13.41
C SER A 25 15.61 23.95 -13.10
N LYS A 26 15.15 25.21 -13.02
CA LYS A 26 15.99 26.36 -12.67
C LYS A 26 16.12 26.53 -11.16
N VAL A 27 14.98 26.45 -10.45
CA VAL A 27 14.94 26.67 -9.00
C VAL A 27 15.68 25.57 -8.24
N LEU A 28 15.56 24.32 -8.68
CA LEU A 28 16.20 23.17 -8.03
C LEU A 28 17.61 22.86 -8.56
N ALA A 29 18.16 23.65 -9.49
CA ALA A 29 19.44 23.34 -10.17
C ALA A 29 20.63 23.11 -9.22
N HIS A 30 20.59 23.72 -8.04
CA HIS A 30 21.62 23.60 -6.99
C HIS A 30 21.06 23.08 -5.67
N THR A 31 19.84 22.54 -5.67
CA THR A 31 19.24 21.93 -4.50
C THR A 31 19.62 20.46 -4.47
N ALA A 32 20.19 19.99 -3.34
CA ALA A 32 20.45 18.57 -3.16
C ALA A 32 19.13 17.79 -3.17
N LYS A 33 19.14 16.58 -3.75
CA LYS A 33 17.99 15.70 -3.66
C LYS A 33 17.76 15.34 -2.20
N GLU A 34 16.57 15.61 -1.70
CA GLU A 34 16.12 15.11 -0.42
C GLU A 34 15.53 13.71 -0.59
N ASP A 35 15.90 12.81 0.31
CA ASP A 35 15.24 11.50 0.41
C ASP A 35 13.94 11.64 1.20
N PHE A 36 12.92 10.88 0.81
CA PHE A 36 11.64 10.84 1.51
C PHE A 36 11.71 9.75 2.60
N PRO A 37 11.84 10.11 3.89
CA PRO A 37 11.81 9.11 4.94
C PRO A 37 10.44 8.42 4.96
N VAL A 38 10.43 7.12 5.18
CA VAL A 38 9.18 6.36 5.34
C VAL A 38 8.50 6.84 6.63
N PRO A 39 7.26 7.38 6.56
CA PRO A 39 6.56 7.84 7.74
C PRO A 39 6.17 6.68 8.68
N ASP A 40 5.95 7.00 9.95
CA ASP A 40 5.35 6.05 10.89
C ASP A 40 3.99 5.55 10.38
N GLY A 41 3.73 4.26 10.54
CA GLY A 41 2.49 3.64 10.08
C GLY A 41 2.42 3.36 8.58
N VAL A 42 3.52 3.52 7.84
CA VAL A 42 3.66 3.06 6.45
C VAL A 42 4.59 1.84 6.38
N THR A 43 4.16 0.81 5.66
CA THR A 43 4.97 -0.38 5.35
C THR A 43 5.12 -0.54 3.84
N VAL A 44 6.24 -1.09 3.38
CA VAL A 44 6.47 -1.41 1.97
C VAL A 44 6.57 -2.93 1.83
N VAL A 45 5.68 -3.51 1.03
CA VAL A 45 5.66 -4.95 0.76
C VAL A 45 5.83 -5.23 -0.73
N LEU A 46 6.31 -6.42 -1.08
CA LEU A 46 6.42 -6.87 -2.45
C LEU A 46 5.07 -7.43 -2.92
N VAL A 47 4.47 -6.79 -3.92
CA VAL A 47 3.19 -7.18 -4.51
C VAL A 47 3.42 -7.80 -5.88
N ASP A 48 2.75 -8.92 -6.14
CA ASP A 48 2.71 -9.49 -7.48
C ASP A 48 1.61 -8.82 -8.31
N GLU A 49 1.99 -8.04 -9.31
CA GLU A 49 1.04 -7.48 -10.27
C GLU A 49 0.73 -8.46 -11.41
N ASP A 50 1.45 -9.59 -11.50
CA ASP A 50 1.15 -10.63 -12.48
C ASP A 50 -0.08 -11.44 -12.05
N PRO A 51 -1.11 -11.57 -12.90
CA PRO A 51 -2.28 -12.40 -12.58
C PRO A 51 -1.94 -13.89 -12.33
N LEU A 52 -0.84 -14.43 -12.87
CA LEU A 52 -0.44 -15.84 -12.74
C LEU A 52 0.02 -16.22 -11.33
N GLY A 53 0.63 -15.29 -10.60
CA GLY A 53 0.94 -15.50 -9.19
C GLY A 53 2.28 -16.10 -8.82
N GLU A 54 3.24 -16.01 -9.72
CA GLU A 54 4.57 -16.58 -9.56
C GLU A 54 5.62 -15.60 -9.01
N CYS A 55 5.23 -14.36 -8.64
CA CYS A 55 6.14 -13.35 -8.09
C CYS A 55 7.46 -13.23 -8.86
N LEU A 56 7.43 -13.31 -10.19
CA LEU A 56 8.63 -13.22 -11.03
C LEU A 56 9.14 -11.79 -11.10
N ARG A 57 8.24 -10.81 -10.97
CA ARG A 57 8.53 -9.38 -11.06
C ARG A 57 7.72 -8.57 -10.03
N PRO A 58 7.85 -8.86 -8.73
CA PRO A 58 7.07 -8.16 -7.73
C PRO A 58 7.52 -6.71 -7.61
N VAL A 59 6.56 -5.84 -7.32
CA VAL A 59 6.75 -4.39 -7.21
C VAL A 59 6.67 -4.00 -5.73
N PRO A 60 7.65 -3.25 -5.20
CA PRO A 60 7.56 -2.68 -3.86
C PRO A 60 6.45 -1.63 -3.85
N MET A 61 5.48 -1.79 -2.96
CA MET A 61 4.34 -0.88 -2.86
C MET A 61 4.11 -0.50 -1.39
N ALA A 62 3.83 0.79 -1.16
CA ALA A 62 3.62 1.35 0.17
C ALA A 62 2.14 1.23 0.59
N PHE A 63 1.91 0.82 1.83
CA PHE A 63 0.59 0.66 2.44
C PHE A 63 0.58 1.28 3.83
N ILE A 64 -0.61 1.68 4.28
CA ILE A 64 -0.83 1.95 5.70
C ILE A 64 -0.77 0.60 6.43
N VAL A 65 -0.07 0.52 7.55
CA VAL A 65 0.02 -0.70 8.36
C VAL A 65 -1.38 -1.23 8.69
N GLY A 66 -1.61 -2.52 8.42
CA GLY A 66 -2.89 -3.21 8.58
C GLY A 66 -3.81 -3.14 7.35
N THR A 67 -3.39 -2.44 6.29
CA THR A 67 -4.13 -2.38 5.01
C THR A 67 -3.40 -3.06 3.86
N GLU A 68 -2.22 -3.64 4.13
CA GLU A 68 -1.48 -4.41 3.16
C GLU A 68 -2.28 -5.64 2.68
N PRO A 69 -2.05 -6.11 1.44
CA PRO A 69 -2.69 -7.32 0.94
C PRO A 69 -2.40 -8.52 1.82
N ALA A 70 -3.41 -9.38 2.01
CA ALA A 70 -3.25 -10.62 2.77
C ALA A 70 -2.30 -11.63 2.09
N VAL A 71 -1.95 -11.42 0.82
CA VAL A 71 -1.02 -12.24 0.05
C VAL A 71 0.04 -11.35 -0.58
N THR A 72 1.30 -11.60 -0.27
CA THR A 72 2.46 -10.85 -0.76
C THR A 72 3.53 -11.80 -1.27
N CYS A 73 4.52 -11.27 -1.97
CA CYS A 73 5.70 -12.04 -2.37
C CYS A 73 6.75 -12.01 -1.26
N ALA A 74 7.27 -13.18 -0.88
CA ALA A 74 8.40 -13.27 0.07
C ALA A 74 9.72 -12.77 -0.54
N GLY A 75 9.83 -12.78 -1.88
CA GLY A 75 11.00 -12.33 -2.63
C GLY A 75 10.84 -12.56 -4.14
N LEU A 76 11.85 -12.17 -4.92
CA LEU A 76 11.88 -12.41 -6.36
C LEU A 76 11.89 -13.92 -6.66
N GLY A 77 10.93 -14.39 -7.48
CA GLY A 77 10.79 -15.79 -7.88
C GLY A 77 10.38 -16.75 -6.75
N GLN A 78 9.94 -16.21 -5.61
CA GLN A 78 9.39 -17.01 -4.51
C GLN A 78 7.89 -17.17 -4.66
N ARG A 79 7.27 -18.15 -4.01
CA ARG A 79 5.81 -18.26 -4.04
C ARG A 79 5.18 -17.06 -3.31
N ARG A 80 4.00 -16.65 -3.75
CA ARG A 80 3.08 -15.86 -2.94
C ARG A 80 2.81 -16.54 -1.59
N GLU A 81 2.95 -15.79 -0.52
CA GLU A 81 2.70 -16.25 0.84
C GLU A 81 1.63 -15.38 1.48
N ARG A 82 0.86 -15.98 2.40
CA ARG A 82 -0.10 -15.22 3.18
C ARG A 82 0.68 -14.38 4.19
N SER A 83 0.50 -13.07 4.15
CA SER A 83 1.22 -12.10 4.97
C SER A 83 1.16 -12.50 6.46
N PRO A 84 2.30 -12.57 7.18
CA PRO A 84 2.31 -12.95 8.59
C PRO A 84 1.43 -12.04 9.48
N GLN A 85 1.30 -10.76 9.11
CA GLN A 85 0.46 -9.78 9.79
C GLN A 85 -1.04 -10.01 9.54
N ALA A 86 -1.42 -10.64 8.43
CA ALA A 86 -2.80 -11.09 8.19
C ALA A 86 -3.18 -12.32 9.04
N GLN A 87 -2.25 -12.90 9.81
CA GLN A 87 -2.45 -14.11 10.61
C GLN A 87 -2.42 -13.90 12.15
N ALA A 88 -2.28 -12.68 12.66
CA ALA A 88 -2.34 -12.40 14.11
C ALA A 88 -3.65 -11.66 14.49
N PRO A 89 -4.35 -12.04 15.58
CA PRO A 89 -5.18 -13.25 15.59
C PRO A 89 -6.65 -12.98 15.95
N GLN A 90 -7.57 -13.72 15.34
CA GLN A 90 -8.93 -13.97 15.88
C GLN A 90 -8.88 -14.91 17.11
N ALA A 91 -7.99 -14.66 18.06
CA ALA A 91 -7.81 -15.48 19.26
C ALA A 91 -7.98 -14.64 20.52
N GLN A 92 -9.21 -14.20 20.79
CA GLN A 92 -9.74 -13.85 22.12
C GLN A 92 -11.23 -13.46 22.00
N ALA A 93 -12.08 -14.42 21.63
CA ALA A 93 -13.52 -14.33 21.85
C ALA A 93 -14.02 -15.73 22.23
N GLY A 94 -13.84 -16.09 23.49
CA GLY A 94 -14.19 -17.43 23.97
C GLY A 94 -13.71 -17.74 25.38
N ALA A 95 -13.78 -16.78 26.30
CA ALA A 95 -13.63 -17.08 27.72
C ALA A 95 -14.88 -16.57 28.44
N GLY A 96 -15.76 -17.50 28.84
CA GLY A 96 -16.85 -17.22 29.77
C GLY A 96 -18.23 -17.68 29.32
N LEU A 97 -18.44 -18.99 29.19
CA LEU A 97 -19.77 -19.56 29.46
C LEU A 97 -19.61 -20.58 30.58
N GLY A 98 -20.06 -20.18 31.77
CA GLY A 98 -19.98 -20.98 32.98
C GLY A 98 -20.72 -22.29 32.83
N ALA A 99 -20.03 -23.39 33.12
CA ALA A 99 -20.65 -24.68 33.36
C ALA A 99 -21.32 -24.65 34.75
N LEU A 100 -22.65 -24.69 34.79
CA LEU A 100 -23.38 -25.03 36.00
C LEU A 100 -23.34 -26.55 36.20
N PRO A 101 -23.03 -27.08 37.40
CA PRO A 101 -23.09 -28.51 37.65
C PRO A 101 -24.55 -28.96 37.80
N HIS A 102 -24.94 -30.00 37.06
CA HIS A 102 -26.20 -30.71 37.28
C HIS A 102 -26.14 -31.53 38.58
N PRO A 103 -27.20 -31.53 39.42
CA PRO A 103 -27.26 -32.35 40.62
C PRO A 103 -27.53 -33.83 40.26
N GLN A 104 -26.72 -34.74 40.79
CA GLN A 104 -27.03 -36.16 40.82
C GLN A 104 -28.05 -36.41 41.93
N THR A 105 -29.07 -37.21 41.62
CA THR A 105 -30.05 -37.74 42.60
C THR A 105 -30.18 -39.26 42.33
N PRO A 106 -30.52 -40.04 43.38
CA PRO A 106 -29.91 -41.33 43.71
C PRO A 106 -30.21 -42.51 42.78
#